data_AF-A0A1C6R5N3-F1
#
_entry.id   AF-A0A1C6R5N3-F1
#
_cell.length_a   1.000
_cell.length_b   1.000
_cell.length_c   1.000
_cell.angle_alpha   90.00
_cell.angle_beta   90.00
_cell.angle_gamma   90.00
#
_symmetry.space_group_name_H-M   'P 1'
#
loop_
_entity.id
_entity.type
_entity.pdbx_description
1 polymer ?
#
loop_
_entity_poly.entity_id
_entity_poly.type
_entity_poly.pdbx_seq_one_letter_code
_entity_poly.pdbx_strand_id
1 'polypeptide(L)'
;MTYGLTRLLRTEDDWSDLLCFLAELDPEPLRSALRLAPGTITVRREVRVKARRGAPTGRVDFVVLLDGVERALMEMKLGAGAHGEQFAAYDAWAEAKDIPAADRYLVGPNADPIPDGPSTWSRRLTFDGLLGGWNSSSDDLARLLAVRAHQQLVVLEAEATGPADQASTALSDALRLRRLARLTQAAAPEGTVFNLRQRSQMGAPNICAWRETEDGYVVAEIQRLQPRRGTDSPFEIRIMVQTPEATSAANGSLADHHQKWLARNSFVQHAGHSVQALVMDPQGDGLKKKPGTKGHPQYYGYEGGGHGSSAVLHHEVDLNDMVTAFSALLEYLATYPKQ
;
A
#
# COMPACT_ATOMS: atom_id res chain seq x y z
N MET A 1 -1.48 7.08 24.32
CA MET A 1 -2.12 6.25 23.28
C MET A 1 -3.01 5.22 23.94
N THR A 2 -4.27 5.08 23.53
CA THR A 2 -5.14 4.02 24.04
C THR A 2 -4.95 2.77 23.18
N TYR A 3 -4.04 1.88 23.59
CA TYR A 3 -3.68 0.64 22.86
C TYR A 3 -4.90 -0.15 22.35
N GLY A 4 -6.01 -0.12 23.09
CA GLY A 4 -7.27 -0.75 22.68
C GLY A 4 -7.86 -0.19 21.38
N LEU A 5 -7.82 1.13 21.17
CA LEU A 5 -8.38 1.74 19.95
C LEU A 5 -7.56 1.40 18.71
N THR A 6 -6.24 1.39 18.83
CA THR A 6 -5.33 0.96 17.75
C THR A 6 -5.60 -0.49 17.33
N ARG A 7 -5.98 -1.36 18.27
CA ARG A 7 -6.38 -2.73 17.97
C ARG A 7 -7.77 -2.85 17.33
N LEU A 8 -8.68 -1.95 17.69
CA LEU A 8 -10.03 -1.90 17.10
C LEU A 8 -10.00 -1.33 15.68
N LEU A 9 -9.10 -0.40 15.38
CA LEU A 9 -8.96 0.26 14.07
C LEU A 9 -7.71 -0.26 13.32
N ARG A 10 -7.60 -1.58 13.17
CA ARG A 10 -6.39 -2.24 12.69
C ARG A 10 -6.34 -2.37 11.17
N THR A 11 -7.50 -2.44 10.52
CA THR A 11 -7.66 -2.73 9.10
C THR A 11 -8.51 -1.68 8.42
N GLU A 12 -8.40 -1.55 7.09
CA GLU A 12 -9.26 -0.65 6.31
C GLU A 12 -10.75 -0.92 6.52
N ASP A 13 -11.13 -2.19 6.66
CA ASP A 13 -12.51 -2.60 6.95
C ASP A 13 -12.97 -2.06 8.30
N ASP A 14 -12.13 -2.12 9.34
CA ASP A 14 -12.47 -1.58 10.68
C ASP A 14 -12.73 -0.06 10.64
N TRP A 15 -11.94 0.67 9.86
CA TRP A 15 -12.15 2.11 9.65
C TRP A 15 -13.42 2.40 8.85
N SER A 16 -13.72 1.56 7.86
CA SER A 16 -14.94 1.61 7.06
C SER A 16 -16.17 1.35 7.95
N ASP A 17 -16.11 0.36 8.84
CA ASP A 17 -17.20 0.04 9.77
C ASP A 17 -17.42 1.16 10.80
N LEU A 18 -16.34 1.76 11.31
CA LEU A 18 -16.44 2.94 12.18
C LEU A 18 -17.17 4.09 11.47
N LEU A 19 -16.82 4.42 10.23
CA LEU A 19 -17.48 5.49 9.48
C LEU A 19 -18.97 5.19 9.25
N CYS A 20 -19.34 3.93 9.05
CA CYS A 20 -20.74 3.52 8.92
C CYS A 20 -21.48 3.75 10.23
N PHE A 21 -20.90 3.32 11.35
CA PHE A 21 -21.49 3.51 12.66
C PHE A 21 -21.66 4.99 13.01
N LEU A 22 -20.68 5.84 12.67
CA LEU A 22 -20.81 7.30 12.83
C LEU A 22 -21.97 7.87 12.01
N ALA A 23 -22.16 7.39 10.77
CA ALA A 23 -23.27 7.82 9.92
C ALA A 23 -24.64 7.30 10.38
N GLU A 24 -24.69 6.16 11.08
CA GLU A 24 -25.91 5.65 11.72
C GLU A 24 -26.30 6.48 12.95
N LEU A 25 -25.32 6.96 13.72
CA LEU A 25 -25.54 7.81 14.89
C LEU A 25 -25.95 9.24 14.52
N ASP A 26 -25.19 9.87 13.62
CA ASP A 26 -25.50 11.20 13.08
C ASP A 26 -25.17 11.23 11.58
N PRO A 27 -26.18 11.20 10.68
CA PRO A 27 -25.95 11.24 9.25
C PRO A 27 -25.64 12.63 8.69
N GLU A 28 -25.83 13.71 9.45
CA GLU A 28 -25.71 15.09 8.94
C GLU A 28 -24.29 15.46 8.47
N PRO A 29 -23.20 15.07 9.17
CA PRO A 29 -21.85 15.27 8.66
C PRO A 29 -21.64 14.61 7.29
N LEU A 30 -22.17 13.40 7.08
CA LEU A 30 -22.08 12.70 5.80
C LEU A 30 -22.94 13.40 4.72
N ARG A 31 -24.16 13.86 5.06
CA ARG A 31 -25.01 14.68 4.17
C ARG A 31 -24.24 15.87 3.64
N SER A 32 -23.64 16.63 4.56
CA SER A 32 -22.92 17.86 4.27
C SER A 32 -21.70 17.60 3.39
N ALA A 33 -20.89 16.58 3.74
CA ALA A 33 -19.72 16.18 2.97
C ALA A 33 -20.09 15.81 1.51
N LEU A 34 -21.17 15.04 1.34
CA LEU A 34 -21.68 14.63 0.03
C LEU A 34 -22.49 15.71 -0.69
N ARG A 35 -22.84 16.82 -0.01
CA ARG A 35 -23.71 17.89 -0.53
C ARG A 35 -25.09 17.38 -0.96
N LEU A 36 -25.64 16.44 -0.21
CA LEU A 36 -26.97 15.87 -0.47
C LEU A 36 -28.07 16.83 -0.03
N ALA A 37 -29.21 16.75 -0.72
CA ALA A 37 -30.42 17.47 -0.31
C ALA A 37 -30.92 17.00 1.07
N PRO A 38 -31.79 17.78 1.74
CA PRO A 38 -32.54 17.31 2.90
C PRO A 38 -33.35 16.04 2.58
N GLY A 39 -33.48 15.13 3.55
CA GLY A 39 -34.10 13.80 3.37
C GLY A 39 -33.49 12.74 4.29
N THR A 40 -34.01 11.53 4.33
CA THR A 40 -33.45 10.46 5.18
C THR A 40 -32.22 9.85 4.53
N ILE A 41 -31.08 9.85 5.22
CA ILE A 41 -29.87 9.18 4.77
C ILE A 41 -29.79 7.78 5.37
N THR A 42 -29.37 6.82 4.55
CA THR A 42 -29.01 5.49 5.01
C THR A 42 -27.72 5.07 4.32
N VAL A 43 -26.82 4.41 5.05
CA VAL A 43 -25.59 3.86 4.50
C VAL A 43 -25.72 2.34 4.48
N ARG A 44 -25.29 1.72 3.37
CA ARG A 44 -25.14 0.26 3.27
C ARG A 44 -23.67 -0.08 3.12
N ARG A 45 -23.17 -0.96 3.99
CA ARG A 45 -21.82 -1.51 3.93
C ARG A 45 -21.73 -2.72 3.01
N GLU A 46 -20.55 -2.91 2.44
CA GLU A 46 -20.15 -4.12 1.71
C GLU A 46 -21.19 -4.55 0.65
N VAL A 47 -21.70 -3.59 -0.12
CA VAL A 47 -22.78 -3.85 -1.07
C VAL A 47 -22.23 -4.63 -2.25
N ARG A 48 -22.73 -5.85 -2.43
CA ARG A 48 -22.46 -6.64 -3.62
C ARG A 48 -23.11 -5.96 -4.82
N VAL A 49 -22.28 -5.50 -5.74
CA VAL A 49 -22.71 -4.82 -6.96
C VAL A 49 -22.53 -5.74 -8.17
N LYS A 50 -23.52 -5.68 -9.06
CA LYS A 50 -23.57 -6.45 -10.30
C LYS A 50 -24.40 -5.69 -11.32
N ALA A 51 -23.80 -5.32 -12.45
CA ALA A 51 -24.49 -4.57 -13.49
C ALA A 51 -25.56 -5.42 -14.21
N ARG A 52 -25.24 -6.68 -14.54
CA ARG A 52 -26.16 -7.61 -15.23
C ARG A 52 -25.82 -9.08 -15.00
N ARG A 53 -26.73 -9.99 -15.37
CA ARG A 53 -26.47 -11.44 -15.34
C ARG A 53 -25.24 -11.77 -16.22
N GLY A 54 -24.26 -12.48 -15.66
CA GLY A 54 -23.00 -12.81 -16.33
C GLY A 54 -21.91 -11.73 -16.28
N ALA A 55 -22.18 -10.55 -15.74
CA ALA A 55 -21.14 -9.52 -15.55
C ALA A 55 -20.28 -9.79 -14.30
N PRO A 56 -19.04 -9.25 -14.27
CA PRO A 56 -18.22 -9.20 -13.07
C PRO A 56 -19.00 -8.65 -11.88
N THR A 57 -18.75 -9.23 -10.72
CA THR A 57 -19.33 -8.79 -9.45
C THR A 57 -18.25 -8.15 -8.61
N GLY A 58 -18.60 -7.12 -7.86
CA GLY A 58 -17.71 -6.54 -6.87
C GLY A 58 -18.44 -6.22 -5.58
N ARG A 59 -17.74 -5.66 -4.61
CA ARG A 59 -18.27 -5.33 -3.29
C ARG A 59 -17.82 -3.94 -2.88
N VAL A 60 -18.67 -2.95 -3.15
CA VAL A 60 -18.39 -1.55 -2.80
C VAL A 60 -18.45 -1.41 -1.29
N ASP A 61 -17.50 -0.66 -0.73
CA ASP A 61 -17.48 -0.42 0.71
C ASP A 61 -18.76 0.23 1.19
N PHE A 62 -19.18 1.34 0.57
CA PHE A 62 -20.32 2.15 0.97
C PHE A 62 -21.22 2.46 -0.22
N VAL A 63 -22.52 2.27 -0.04
CA VAL A 63 -23.55 2.91 -0.87
C VAL A 63 -24.39 3.80 0.03
N VAL A 64 -24.49 5.07 -0.33
CA VAL A 64 -25.27 6.06 0.39
C VAL A 64 -26.61 6.25 -0.32
N LEU A 65 -27.68 6.13 0.45
CA LEU A 65 -29.05 6.28 -0.01
C LEU A 65 -29.63 7.57 0.56
N LEU A 66 -30.37 8.30 -0.28
CA LEU A 66 -31.21 9.42 0.12
C LEU A 66 -32.66 9.03 -0.17
N ASP A 67 -33.49 9.01 0.86
CA ASP A 67 -34.90 8.60 0.79
C ASP A 67 -35.08 7.22 0.12
N GLY A 68 -34.15 6.30 0.41
CA GLY A 68 -34.14 4.94 -0.13
C GLY A 68 -33.62 4.80 -1.56
N VAL A 69 -33.18 5.89 -2.20
CA VAL A 69 -32.58 5.88 -3.55
C VAL A 69 -31.07 5.96 -3.46
N GLU A 70 -30.34 5.09 -4.18
CA GLU A 70 -28.88 5.15 -4.23
C GLU A 70 -28.39 6.48 -4.86
N ARG A 71 -27.52 7.20 -4.16
CA ARG A 71 -27.04 8.54 -4.58
C ARG A 71 -25.53 8.65 -4.73
N ALA A 72 -24.79 7.94 -3.90
CA ALA A 72 -23.35 7.98 -3.93
C ALA A 72 -22.77 6.61 -3.58
N LEU A 73 -21.55 6.39 -4.03
CA LEU A 73 -20.77 5.21 -3.72
C LEU A 73 -19.38 5.63 -3.27
N MET A 74 -18.84 4.94 -2.27
CA MET A 74 -17.55 5.28 -1.70
C MET A 74 -16.73 4.00 -1.53
N GLU A 75 -15.47 4.05 -1.94
CA GLU A 75 -14.47 3.00 -1.74
C GLU A 75 -13.36 3.56 -0.84
N MET A 76 -13.02 2.82 0.21
CA MET A 76 -12.06 3.26 1.21
C MET A 76 -10.68 2.64 0.99
N LYS A 77 -9.64 3.46 1.08
CA LYS A 77 -8.24 3.04 0.89
C LYS A 77 -7.30 3.86 1.78
N LEU A 78 -6.94 3.29 2.93
CA LEU A 78 -5.90 3.85 3.79
C LEU A 78 -4.53 3.42 3.27
N GLY A 79 -4.19 2.15 3.47
CA GLY A 79 -2.88 1.59 3.14
C GLY A 79 -2.80 0.95 1.76
N ALA A 80 -3.89 0.36 1.26
CA ALA A 80 -3.87 -0.39 0.00
C ALA A 80 -4.05 0.51 -1.23
N GLY A 81 -3.47 0.07 -2.35
CA GLY A 81 -3.82 0.56 -3.69
C GLY A 81 -5.23 0.13 -4.11
N ALA A 82 -5.72 0.73 -5.19
CA ALA A 82 -6.98 0.34 -5.81
C ALA A 82 -6.79 -0.93 -6.66
N HIS A 83 -7.78 -1.83 -6.68
CA HIS A 83 -7.76 -2.99 -7.57
C HIS A 83 -8.52 -2.66 -8.85
N GLY A 84 -7.83 -2.25 -9.93
CA GLY A 84 -8.45 -1.71 -11.15
C GLY A 84 -9.65 -2.51 -11.72
N GLU A 85 -9.59 -3.85 -11.70
CA GLU A 85 -10.69 -4.71 -12.19
C GLU A 85 -12.00 -4.56 -11.39
N GLN A 86 -11.91 -4.19 -10.10
CA GLN A 86 -13.09 -4.01 -9.25
C GLN A 86 -13.88 -2.75 -9.66
N PHE A 87 -13.19 -1.69 -10.07
CA PHE A 87 -13.81 -0.40 -10.37
C PHE A 87 -14.64 -0.44 -11.65
N ALA A 88 -14.26 -1.26 -12.63
CA ALA A 88 -15.07 -1.48 -13.82
C ALA A 88 -16.47 -2.06 -13.47
N ALA A 89 -16.54 -2.98 -12.49
CA ALA A 89 -17.81 -3.51 -12.02
C ALA A 89 -18.64 -2.45 -11.26
N TYR A 90 -17.96 -1.57 -10.52
CA TYR A 90 -18.58 -0.50 -9.75
C TYR A 90 -19.16 0.58 -10.66
N ASP A 91 -18.39 1.02 -11.65
CA ASP A 91 -18.81 2.02 -12.64
C ASP A 91 -20.01 1.55 -13.43
N ALA A 92 -19.98 0.31 -13.94
CA ALA A 92 -21.11 -0.26 -14.68
C ALA A 92 -22.39 -0.38 -13.83
N TRP A 93 -22.24 -0.71 -12.54
CA TRP A 93 -23.39 -0.76 -11.63
C TRP A 93 -23.91 0.64 -11.30
N ALA A 94 -23.02 1.62 -11.10
CA ALA A 94 -23.36 3.01 -10.83
C ALA A 94 -24.10 3.66 -12.00
N GLU A 95 -23.67 3.37 -13.23
CA GLU A 95 -24.35 3.79 -14.46
C GLU A 95 -25.77 3.21 -14.55
N ALA A 96 -25.94 1.92 -14.25
CA ALA A 96 -27.27 1.28 -14.21
C ALA A 96 -28.20 1.84 -13.11
N LYS A 97 -27.65 2.62 -12.17
CA LYS A 97 -28.35 3.27 -11.07
C LYS A 97 -28.45 4.79 -11.23
N ASP A 98 -28.02 5.32 -12.38
CA ASP A 98 -27.98 6.75 -12.67
C ASP A 98 -27.15 7.57 -11.64
N ILE A 99 -26.11 6.95 -11.07
CA ILE A 99 -25.18 7.62 -10.14
C ILE A 99 -24.06 8.31 -10.94
N PRO A 100 -23.95 9.66 -10.89
CA PRO A 100 -22.93 10.40 -11.64
C PRO A 100 -21.52 10.06 -11.19
N ALA A 101 -20.53 10.21 -12.09
CA ALA A 101 -19.12 10.02 -11.75
C ALA A 101 -18.65 10.95 -10.60
N ALA A 102 -19.20 12.16 -10.51
CA ALA A 102 -18.91 13.12 -9.43
C ALA A 102 -19.31 12.61 -8.03
N ASP A 103 -20.25 11.65 -7.97
CA ASP A 103 -20.76 11.03 -6.74
C ASP A 103 -20.18 9.63 -6.47
N ARG A 104 -19.09 9.30 -7.18
CA ARG A 104 -18.26 8.12 -6.97
C ARG A 104 -16.99 8.57 -6.26
N TYR A 105 -16.82 8.19 -5.01
CA TYR A 105 -15.75 8.71 -4.16
C TYR A 105 -14.73 7.62 -3.86
N LEU A 106 -13.48 7.89 -4.19
CA LEU A 106 -12.37 7.12 -3.66
C LEU A 106 -11.87 7.89 -2.45
N VAL A 107 -11.91 7.30 -1.26
CA VAL A 107 -11.61 7.99 0.01
C VAL A 107 -10.28 7.49 0.55
N GLY A 108 -9.33 8.42 0.69
CA GLY A 108 -7.99 8.14 1.20
C GLY A 108 -7.74 8.79 2.55
N PRO A 109 -6.58 8.54 3.19
CA PRO A 109 -6.21 9.20 4.44
C PRO A 109 -6.17 10.73 4.24
N ASN A 110 -5.67 11.15 3.08
CA ASN A 110 -5.50 12.53 2.65
C ASN A 110 -5.80 12.65 1.14
N ALA A 111 -5.48 13.81 0.56
CA ALA A 111 -5.66 14.11 -0.86
C ALA A 111 -4.61 13.46 -1.78
N ASP A 112 -3.63 12.72 -1.25
CA ASP A 112 -2.62 12.05 -2.07
C ASP A 112 -3.28 11.10 -3.07
N PRO A 113 -2.71 10.94 -4.28
CA PRO A 113 -3.16 9.93 -5.22
C PRO A 113 -3.21 8.54 -4.59
N ILE A 114 -4.21 7.75 -5.00
CA ILE A 114 -4.26 6.33 -4.67
C ILE A 114 -3.71 5.60 -5.89
N PRO A 115 -2.67 4.76 -5.75
CA PRO A 115 -2.20 3.92 -6.84
C PRO A 115 -3.37 3.19 -7.50
N ASP A 116 -3.48 3.34 -8.82
CA ASP A 116 -4.50 2.69 -9.69
C ASP A 116 -5.94 3.05 -9.36
N GLY A 117 -6.12 4.12 -8.59
CA GLY A 117 -7.41 4.73 -8.42
C GLY A 117 -7.90 5.22 -9.79
N PRO A 118 -9.13 4.87 -10.20
CA PRO A 118 -9.67 5.39 -11.45
C PRO A 118 -9.75 6.91 -11.38
N SER A 119 -9.25 7.59 -12.42
CA SER A 119 -9.27 9.05 -12.52
C SER A 119 -10.68 9.64 -12.57
N THR A 120 -11.68 8.81 -12.90
CA THR A 120 -13.09 9.15 -12.94
C THR A 120 -13.74 9.26 -11.56
N TRP A 121 -13.08 8.76 -10.50
CA TRP A 121 -13.60 8.82 -9.14
C TRP A 121 -13.10 10.06 -8.40
N SER A 122 -14.03 10.73 -7.74
CA SER A 122 -13.78 11.93 -6.95
C SER A 122 -12.88 11.63 -5.76
N ARG A 123 -11.84 12.45 -5.60
CA ARG A 123 -10.91 12.46 -4.44
C ARG A 123 -11.22 13.58 -3.44
N ARG A 124 -12.42 14.18 -3.55
CA ARG A 124 -12.86 15.31 -2.71
C ARG A 124 -12.98 14.94 -1.23
N LEU A 125 -13.23 13.67 -0.92
CA LEU A 125 -13.41 13.18 0.44
C LEU A 125 -12.16 12.45 0.92
N THR A 126 -11.81 12.71 2.18
CA THR A 126 -10.71 12.06 2.90
C THR A 126 -11.22 11.55 4.25
N PHE A 127 -10.53 10.58 4.84
CA PHE A 127 -10.84 10.11 6.19
C PHE A 127 -10.78 11.26 7.20
N ASP A 128 -9.73 12.08 7.13
CA ASP A 128 -9.56 13.26 7.96
C ASP A 128 -10.75 14.24 7.83
N GLY A 129 -11.13 14.59 6.60
CA GLY A 129 -12.23 15.51 6.35
C GLY A 129 -13.59 14.96 6.78
N LEU A 130 -13.83 13.65 6.59
CA LEU A 130 -15.04 12.98 7.05
C LEU A 130 -15.11 13.00 8.58
N LEU A 131 -14.09 12.49 9.27
CA LEU A 131 -14.03 12.49 10.74
C LEU A 131 -14.14 13.91 11.33
N GLY A 132 -13.50 14.89 10.67
CA GLY A 132 -13.61 16.30 11.01
C GLY A 132 -15.05 16.82 11.00
N GLY A 133 -15.89 16.34 10.09
CA GLY A 133 -17.31 16.69 10.05
C GLY A 133 -18.05 16.26 11.33
N TRP A 134 -17.79 15.03 11.81
CA TRP A 134 -18.40 14.52 13.05
C TRP A 134 -17.88 15.20 14.32
N ASN A 135 -16.81 15.98 14.29
CA ASN A 135 -16.42 16.80 15.45
C ASN A 135 -17.48 17.84 15.82
N SER A 136 -18.34 18.21 14.86
CA SER A 136 -19.49 19.10 15.04
C SER A 136 -20.84 18.36 15.15
N SER A 137 -20.81 17.03 15.25
CA SER A 137 -21.99 16.18 15.42
C SER A 137 -22.82 16.62 16.62
N SER A 138 -24.14 16.58 16.45
CA SER A 138 -25.10 16.81 17.52
C SER A 138 -25.24 15.61 18.44
N ASP A 139 -24.89 14.41 17.96
CA ASP A 139 -24.77 13.21 18.77
C ASP A 139 -23.41 13.18 19.50
N ASP A 140 -23.46 13.12 20.83
CA ASP A 140 -22.27 13.16 21.69
C ASP A 140 -21.36 11.93 21.52
N LEU A 141 -21.95 10.75 21.29
CA LEU A 141 -21.19 9.52 21.13
C LEU A 141 -20.43 9.55 19.79
N ALA A 142 -21.10 9.93 18.70
CA ALA A 142 -20.49 10.08 17.38
C ALA A 142 -19.34 11.09 17.43
N ARG A 143 -19.57 12.25 18.07
CA ARG A 143 -18.54 13.28 18.26
C ARG A 143 -17.32 12.75 19.01
N LEU A 144 -17.51 12.08 20.15
CA LEU A 144 -16.41 11.53 20.93
C LEU A 144 -15.64 10.44 20.19
N LEU A 145 -16.32 9.54 19.49
CA LEU A 145 -15.69 8.49 18.69
C LEU A 145 -14.89 9.08 17.53
N ALA A 146 -15.44 10.06 16.80
CA ALA A 146 -14.76 10.72 15.71
C ALA A 146 -13.47 11.42 16.17
N VAL A 147 -13.49 12.14 17.30
CA VAL A 147 -12.29 12.76 17.88
C VAL A 147 -11.21 11.72 18.19
N ARG A 148 -11.59 10.57 18.77
CA ARG A 148 -10.63 9.50 19.10
C ARG A 148 -10.06 8.83 17.87
N ALA A 149 -10.89 8.57 16.86
CA ALA A 149 -10.47 8.01 15.60
C ALA A 149 -9.54 8.97 14.84
N HIS A 150 -9.85 10.26 14.81
CA HIS A 150 -9.00 11.29 14.23
C HIS A 150 -7.63 11.33 14.92
N GLN A 151 -7.57 11.24 16.26
CA GLN A 151 -6.30 11.14 16.98
C GLN A 151 -5.50 9.90 16.55
N GLN A 152 -6.16 8.76 16.34
CA GLN A 152 -5.50 7.56 15.85
C GLN A 152 -5.02 7.71 14.40
N LEU A 153 -5.76 8.42 13.53
CA LEU A 153 -5.36 8.69 12.16
C LEU A 153 -4.09 9.54 12.13
N VAL A 154 -4.01 10.60 12.95
CA VAL A 154 -2.83 11.44 13.09
C VAL A 154 -1.61 10.61 13.54
N VAL A 155 -1.79 9.67 14.46
CA VAL A 155 -0.73 8.77 14.89
C VAL A 155 -0.29 7.86 13.74
N LEU A 156 -1.22 7.25 13.00
CA LEU A 156 -0.89 6.41 11.84
C LEU A 156 -0.13 7.18 10.76
N GLU A 157 -0.51 8.44 10.51
CA GLU A 157 0.17 9.29 9.55
C GLU A 157 1.57 9.68 10.00
N ALA A 158 1.75 9.99 11.28
CA ALA A 158 3.05 10.30 11.88
C ALA A 158 3.97 9.08 11.84
N GLU A 159 3.47 7.90 12.23
CA GLU A 159 4.17 6.62 12.11
C GLU A 159 4.57 6.35 10.66
N ALA A 160 3.69 6.60 9.69
CA ALA A 160 3.98 6.36 8.28
C ALA A 160 5.10 7.27 7.71
N THR A 161 5.39 8.41 8.34
CA THR A 161 6.48 9.32 7.93
C THR A 161 7.73 9.22 8.79
N GLY A 162 7.58 8.84 10.06
CA GLY A 162 8.66 8.81 11.04
C GLY A 162 9.62 7.63 10.86
N PRO A 163 10.57 7.47 11.80
CA PRO A 163 11.54 6.38 11.77
C PRO A 163 10.91 4.99 11.66
N ALA A 164 11.57 4.12 10.90
CA ALA A 164 11.14 2.77 10.56
C ALA A 164 10.98 1.85 11.77
N ASP A 165 11.72 2.11 12.84
CA ASP A 165 11.79 1.33 14.08
C ASP A 165 10.81 1.74 15.17
N GLN A 166 10.13 2.87 15.00
CA GLN A 166 9.02 3.22 15.88
C GLN A 166 7.97 2.10 15.77
N ALA A 167 7.46 1.68 16.93
CA ALA A 167 6.39 0.71 17.03
C ALA A 167 5.25 1.14 16.12
N SER A 168 5.15 0.48 14.97
CA SER A 168 4.19 0.77 13.92
C SER A 168 3.15 -0.33 13.88
N THR A 169 2.10 -0.13 13.08
CA THR A 169 1.12 -1.16 12.78
C THR A 169 1.26 -1.58 11.33
N ALA A 170 0.69 -2.73 10.97
CA ALA A 170 0.63 -3.15 9.57
C ALA A 170 -0.03 -2.09 8.66
N LEU A 171 -0.94 -1.28 9.21
CA LEU A 171 -1.62 -0.22 8.48
C LEU A 171 -0.74 1.01 8.26
N SER A 172 0.02 1.47 9.27
CA SER A 172 0.99 2.57 9.08
C SER A 172 2.15 2.15 8.19
N ASP A 173 2.57 0.88 8.21
CA ASP A 173 3.53 0.36 7.24
C ASP A 173 3.00 0.35 5.80
N ALA A 174 1.75 -0.06 5.59
CA ALA A 174 1.12 -0.01 4.28
C ALA A 174 1.04 1.44 3.76
N LEU A 175 0.65 2.39 4.64
CA LEU A 175 0.66 3.83 4.32
C LEU A 175 2.05 4.34 3.93
N ARG A 176 3.08 3.99 4.71
CA ARG A 176 4.48 4.34 4.45
C ARG A 176 4.93 3.83 3.09
N LEU A 177 4.70 2.55 2.83
CA LEU A 177 5.08 1.91 1.57
C LEU A 177 4.31 2.49 0.37
N ARG A 178 3.04 2.83 0.55
CA ARG A 178 2.27 3.54 -0.48
C ARG A 178 2.88 4.90 -0.82
N ARG A 179 3.28 5.68 0.18
CA ARG A 179 3.95 6.98 -0.04
C ARG A 179 5.31 6.80 -0.71
N LEU A 180 6.10 5.82 -0.26
CA LEU A 180 7.38 5.45 -0.86
C LEU A 180 7.23 5.06 -2.34
N ALA A 181 6.27 4.20 -2.67
CA ALA A 181 6.01 3.78 -4.05
C ALA A 181 5.69 4.99 -4.94
N ARG A 182 4.82 5.89 -4.47
CA ARG A 182 4.47 7.12 -5.21
C ARG A 182 5.70 8.00 -5.48
N LEU A 183 6.52 8.23 -4.45
CA LEU A 183 7.69 9.12 -4.54
C LEU A 183 8.78 8.54 -5.46
N THR A 184 8.91 7.21 -5.50
CA THR A 184 9.96 6.52 -6.25
C THR A 184 9.52 6.19 -7.68
N GLN A 185 8.24 5.90 -7.91
CA GLN A 185 7.70 5.63 -9.25
C GLN A 185 7.83 6.83 -10.19
N ALA A 186 7.65 8.05 -9.68
CA ALA A 186 7.77 9.27 -10.48
C ALA A 186 9.19 9.52 -11.00
N ALA A 187 10.20 8.98 -10.31
CA ALA A 187 11.62 9.15 -10.63
C ALA A 187 12.26 7.84 -11.15
N ALA A 188 11.48 6.78 -11.35
CA ALA A 188 12.02 5.48 -11.71
C ALA A 188 12.60 5.50 -13.14
N PRO A 189 13.71 4.79 -13.40
CA PRO A 189 14.27 4.67 -14.74
C PRO A 189 13.26 4.08 -15.74
N GLU A 190 13.40 4.46 -17.02
CA GLU A 190 12.57 3.93 -18.10
C GLU A 190 12.58 2.39 -18.15
N GLY A 191 11.41 1.79 -18.39
CA GLY A 191 11.22 0.34 -18.39
C GLY A 191 11.02 -0.27 -16.99
N THR A 192 11.06 0.54 -15.93
CA THR A 192 10.71 0.08 -14.58
C THR A 192 9.20 -0.05 -14.44
N VAL A 193 8.72 -1.23 -14.07
CA VAL A 193 7.32 -1.52 -13.82
C VAL A 193 7.11 -1.70 -12.32
N PHE A 194 6.09 -1.05 -11.75
CA PHE A 194 5.66 -1.30 -10.39
C PHE A 194 4.40 -2.18 -10.42
N ASN A 195 4.31 -3.12 -9.49
CA ASN A 195 3.10 -3.88 -9.25
C ASN A 195 2.36 -3.24 -8.10
N LEU A 196 1.06 -3.24 -8.29
CA LEU A 196 0.08 -2.38 -7.67
C LEU A 196 -0.57 -3.04 -6.45
N ARG A 197 -0.55 -4.37 -6.44
CA ARG A 197 -0.78 -5.13 -5.22
C ARG A 197 0.38 -4.73 -4.30
N GLN A 198 0.11 -4.32 -3.06
CA GLN A 198 1.10 -3.88 -2.05
C GLN A 198 1.24 -4.92 -0.92
N ARG A 199 1.20 -6.20 -1.27
CA ARG A 199 1.42 -7.32 -0.36
C ARG A 199 2.18 -8.45 -1.04
N SER A 200 3.26 -8.93 -0.39
CA SER A 200 3.92 -10.18 -0.75
C SER A 200 2.92 -11.35 -0.75
N GLN A 201 3.24 -12.46 -1.42
CA GLN A 201 2.44 -13.69 -1.33
C GLN A 201 2.26 -14.22 0.11
N MET A 202 3.07 -13.71 1.05
CA MET A 202 3.02 -14.04 2.46
C MET A 202 2.17 -13.07 3.29
N GLY A 203 1.50 -12.11 2.65
CA GLY A 203 0.56 -11.15 3.24
C GLY A 203 1.21 -9.93 3.89
N ALA A 204 2.54 -9.80 3.85
CA ALA A 204 3.24 -8.66 4.41
C ALA A 204 3.27 -7.47 3.43
N PRO A 205 3.07 -6.23 3.90
CA PRO A 205 3.24 -5.04 3.08
C PRO A 205 4.66 -4.97 2.48
N ASN A 206 4.74 -4.75 1.18
CA ASN A 206 5.99 -4.56 0.43
C ASN A 206 5.73 -3.68 -0.81
N ILE A 207 6.81 -3.19 -1.40
CA ILE A 207 6.82 -2.60 -2.74
C ILE A 207 7.76 -3.44 -3.57
N CYS A 208 7.36 -3.74 -4.81
CA CYS A 208 8.24 -4.36 -5.79
C CYS A 208 8.24 -3.54 -7.08
N ALA A 209 9.41 -3.46 -7.70
CA ALA A 209 9.60 -2.93 -9.03
C ALA A 209 10.44 -3.90 -9.86
N TRP A 210 10.07 -4.07 -11.13
CA TRP A 210 10.71 -4.98 -12.08
C TRP A 210 11.28 -4.22 -13.24
N ARG A 211 12.33 -4.77 -13.83
CA ARG A 211 12.78 -4.41 -15.16
C ARG A 211 13.04 -5.68 -15.96
N GLU A 212 12.48 -5.75 -17.16
CA GLU A 212 12.73 -6.84 -18.09
C GLU A 212 14.19 -6.80 -18.56
N THR A 213 14.80 -7.97 -18.68
CA THR A 213 16.15 -8.22 -19.17
C THR A 213 16.12 -9.38 -20.16
N GLU A 214 17.21 -9.61 -20.88
CA GLU A 214 17.32 -10.73 -21.83
C GLU A 214 17.17 -12.10 -21.14
N ASP A 215 17.54 -12.18 -19.86
CA ASP A 215 17.50 -13.41 -19.05
C ASP A 215 16.20 -13.56 -18.21
N GLY A 216 15.29 -12.58 -18.29
CA GLY A 216 14.05 -12.54 -17.51
C GLY A 216 13.80 -11.17 -16.88
N TYR A 217 13.88 -11.09 -15.56
CA TYR A 217 13.57 -9.89 -14.79
C TYR A 217 14.60 -9.65 -13.68
N VAL A 218 14.96 -8.38 -13.50
CA VAL A 218 15.56 -7.91 -12.25
C VAL A 218 14.50 -7.26 -11.39
N VAL A 219 14.58 -7.47 -10.07
CA VAL A 219 13.55 -7.06 -9.14
C VAL A 219 14.17 -6.31 -7.96
N ALA A 220 13.60 -5.14 -7.69
CA ALA A 220 13.81 -4.38 -6.47
C ALA A 220 12.62 -4.61 -5.55
N GLU A 221 12.88 -4.94 -4.29
CA GLU A 221 11.84 -5.03 -3.26
C GLU A 221 12.27 -4.27 -2.01
N ILE A 222 11.31 -3.64 -1.34
CA ILE A 222 11.48 -3.16 0.03
C ILE A 222 10.31 -3.64 0.89
N GLN A 223 10.63 -4.22 2.04
CA GLN A 223 9.65 -4.70 3.00
C GLN A 223 10.20 -4.76 4.42
N ARG A 224 9.34 -4.88 5.42
CA ARG A 224 9.80 -5.06 6.80
C ARG A 224 10.51 -6.41 6.96
N LEU A 225 11.62 -6.45 7.70
CA LEU A 225 12.35 -7.69 7.99
C LEU A 225 11.52 -8.58 8.92
N GLN A 226 11.34 -9.86 8.59
CA GLN A 226 10.57 -10.81 9.42
C GLN A 226 9.19 -10.26 9.86
N PRO A 227 8.32 -9.85 8.93
CA PRO A 227 7.07 -9.13 9.23
C PRO A 227 6.08 -9.94 10.09
N ARG A 228 6.33 -11.24 10.30
CA ARG A 228 5.55 -12.14 11.17
C ARG A 228 5.96 -12.09 12.64
N ARG A 229 7.14 -11.56 12.97
CA ARG A 229 7.69 -11.58 14.34
C ARG A 229 7.50 -10.27 15.10
N GLY A 230 7.01 -9.22 14.45
CA GLY A 230 6.73 -7.93 15.06
C GLY A 230 6.83 -6.78 14.06
N THR A 231 6.45 -5.59 14.51
CA THR A 231 6.54 -4.33 13.77
C THR A 231 7.70 -3.45 14.23
N ASP A 232 8.60 -3.99 15.05
CA ASP A 232 9.78 -3.30 15.60
C ASP A 232 11.08 -3.65 14.82
N SER A 233 10.97 -4.44 13.75
CA SER A 233 12.10 -4.86 12.94
C SER A 233 12.39 -3.88 11.80
N PRO A 234 13.64 -3.63 11.42
CA PRO A 234 13.97 -2.67 10.36
C PRO A 234 13.39 -3.08 8.99
N PHE A 235 13.32 -2.14 8.06
CA PHE A 235 13.07 -2.45 6.66
C PHE A 235 14.31 -3.07 6.00
N GLU A 236 14.07 -3.92 5.02
CA GLU A 236 15.07 -4.60 4.22
C GLU A 236 14.80 -4.29 2.75
N ILE A 237 15.85 -3.87 2.06
CA ILE A 237 15.89 -3.67 0.61
C ILE A 237 16.49 -4.93 -0.02
N ARG A 238 15.91 -5.40 -1.11
CA ARG A 238 16.28 -6.65 -1.78
C ARG A 238 16.49 -6.44 -3.26
N ILE A 239 17.54 -7.09 -3.76
CA ILE A 239 17.94 -7.09 -5.16
C ILE A 239 17.90 -8.52 -5.62
N MET A 240 17.10 -8.79 -6.65
CA MET A 240 16.83 -10.16 -7.08
C MET A 240 16.83 -10.27 -8.60
N VAL A 241 16.98 -11.52 -9.05
CA VAL A 241 16.70 -11.94 -10.41
C VAL A 241 15.58 -12.98 -10.42
N GLN A 242 14.82 -13.01 -11.50
CA GLN A 242 13.74 -13.95 -11.75
C GLN A 242 13.69 -14.30 -13.23
N THR A 243 13.65 -15.60 -13.54
CA THR A 243 13.48 -16.14 -14.89
C THR A 243 12.00 -16.18 -15.28
N PRO A 244 11.66 -16.20 -16.58
CA PRO A 244 10.28 -16.35 -17.04
C PRO A 244 9.59 -17.63 -16.52
N GLU A 245 10.34 -18.71 -16.32
CA GLU A 245 9.82 -19.97 -15.79
C GLU A 245 9.50 -19.90 -14.28
N ALA A 246 10.02 -18.87 -13.60
CA ALA A 246 9.82 -18.61 -12.17
C ALA A 246 10.09 -19.82 -11.25
N THR A 247 11.00 -20.72 -11.65
CA THR A 247 11.39 -21.85 -10.82
C THR A 247 12.56 -21.48 -9.91
N SER A 248 12.55 -22.00 -8.68
CA SER A 248 13.64 -21.72 -7.73
C SER A 248 15.01 -22.21 -8.25
N ALA A 249 15.06 -23.32 -9.00
CA ALA A 249 16.29 -23.81 -9.61
C ALA A 249 16.83 -22.85 -10.68
N ALA A 250 15.98 -22.42 -11.62
CA ALA A 250 16.38 -21.49 -12.67
C ALA A 250 16.78 -20.12 -12.11
N ASN A 251 15.98 -19.57 -11.18
CA ASN A 251 16.29 -18.32 -10.49
C ASN A 251 17.60 -18.41 -9.70
N GLY A 252 17.85 -19.56 -9.05
CA GLY A 252 19.09 -19.83 -8.33
C GLY A 252 20.31 -19.83 -9.26
N SER A 253 20.22 -20.51 -10.41
CA SER A 253 21.30 -20.53 -11.40
C SER A 253 21.56 -19.15 -12.01
N LEU A 254 20.51 -18.38 -12.30
CA LEU A 254 20.65 -16.99 -12.77
C LEU A 254 21.31 -16.12 -11.70
N ALA A 255 20.94 -16.30 -10.42
CA ALA A 255 21.54 -15.57 -9.32
C ALA A 255 23.02 -15.93 -9.10
N ASP A 256 23.42 -17.20 -9.26
CA ASP A 256 24.83 -17.62 -9.20
C ASP A 256 25.61 -16.96 -10.37
N HIS A 257 25.01 -16.87 -11.57
CA HIS A 257 25.63 -16.21 -12.73
C HIS A 257 25.87 -14.71 -12.49
N HIS A 258 24.87 -14.01 -11.93
CA HIS A 258 24.94 -12.57 -11.64
C HIS A 258 25.39 -12.26 -10.21
N GLN A 259 26.05 -13.19 -9.50
CA GLN A 259 26.40 -13.05 -8.08
C GLN A 259 27.13 -11.73 -7.78
N LYS A 260 28.07 -11.32 -8.63
CA LYS A 260 28.83 -10.07 -8.43
C LYS A 260 27.92 -8.85 -8.50
N TRP A 261 26.99 -8.80 -9.45
CA TRP A 261 26.04 -7.70 -9.58
C TRP A 261 25.00 -7.74 -8.45
N LEU A 262 24.53 -8.92 -8.05
CA LEU A 262 23.59 -9.09 -6.95
C LEU A 262 24.21 -8.81 -5.58
N ALA A 263 25.53 -8.78 -5.43
CA ALA A 263 26.16 -8.54 -4.15
C ALA A 263 25.73 -7.18 -3.58
N ARG A 264 25.25 -7.16 -2.33
CA ARG A 264 24.80 -5.91 -1.71
C ARG A 264 25.90 -4.85 -1.64
N ASN A 265 27.17 -5.26 -1.55
CA ASN A 265 28.30 -4.34 -1.58
C ASN A 265 28.42 -3.63 -2.92
N SER A 266 28.10 -4.29 -4.03
CA SER A 266 28.10 -3.68 -5.36
C SER A 266 27.00 -2.63 -5.49
N PHE A 267 25.81 -2.92 -4.96
CA PHE A 267 24.74 -1.93 -4.83
C PHE A 267 25.15 -0.74 -3.95
N VAL A 268 25.63 -0.98 -2.73
CA VAL A 268 26.00 0.10 -1.79
C VAL A 268 27.14 0.95 -2.35
N GLN A 269 28.12 0.35 -3.02
CA GLN A 269 29.18 1.07 -3.70
C GLN A 269 28.66 1.93 -4.86
N HIS A 270 27.73 1.41 -5.65
CA HIS A 270 27.10 2.16 -6.73
C HIS A 270 26.27 3.34 -6.20
N ALA A 271 25.46 3.10 -5.17
CA ALA A 271 24.57 4.08 -4.57
C ALA A 271 25.31 5.17 -3.77
N GLY A 272 26.57 4.92 -3.40
CA GLY A 272 27.45 5.90 -2.78
C GLY A 272 27.20 6.14 -1.29
N HIS A 273 27.83 7.19 -0.78
CA HIS A 273 27.90 7.47 0.67
C HIS A 273 26.55 7.68 1.34
N SER A 274 25.59 8.29 0.63
CA SER A 274 24.25 8.53 1.19
C SER A 274 23.55 7.23 1.53
N VAL A 275 23.55 6.23 0.65
CA VAL A 275 22.94 4.93 0.95
C VAL A 275 23.80 4.10 1.90
N GLN A 276 25.13 4.22 1.82
CA GLN A 276 26.03 3.56 2.76
C GLN A 276 25.74 3.92 4.21
N ALA A 277 25.37 5.17 4.50
CA ALA A 277 25.01 5.62 5.84
C ALA A 277 23.64 5.11 6.32
N LEU A 278 22.77 4.64 5.41
CA LEU A 278 21.41 4.19 5.70
C LEU A 278 21.31 2.68 5.91
N VAL A 279 22.32 1.91 5.52
CA VAL A 279 22.31 0.44 5.62
C VAL A 279 23.17 -0.04 6.78
N MET A 280 22.68 -1.04 7.52
CA MET A 280 23.48 -1.72 8.54
C MET A 280 24.71 -2.38 7.88
N ASP A 281 25.88 -2.12 8.47
CA ASP A 281 27.19 -2.48 7.91
C ASP A 281 27.21 -3.89 7.30
N PRO A 282 27.45 -4.01 5.98
CA PRO A 282 27.32 -5.27 5.29
C PRO A 282 28.47 -6.23 5.62
N GLN A 283 28.33 -7.06 6.66
CA GLN A 283 29.18 -8.26 6.82
C GLN A 283 28.93 -9.32 5.72
N GLY A 284 29.67 -9.24 4.60
CA GLY A 284 29.55 -10.16 3.45
C GLY A 284 28.67 -9.62 2.30
N ASP A 285 28.45 -10.43 1.26
CA ASP A 285 27.76 -10.05 0.02
C ASP A 285 26.23 -10.02 0.10
N GLY A 286 25.64 -10.40 1.24
CA GLY A 286 24.20 -10.46 1.44
C GLY A 286 23.53 -11.73 0.87
N LEU A 287 24.29 -12.61 0.22
CA LEU A 287 23.81 -13.88 -0.33
C LEU A 287 23.89 -14.96 0.74
N LYS A 288 22.86 -15.08 1.58
CA LYS A 288 22.82 -16.11 2.62
C LYS A 288 22.34 -17.45 2.05
N LYS A 289 23.24 -18.35 1.65
CA LYS A 289 22.86 -19.75 1.39
C LYS A 289 22.33 -20.33 2.71
N LYS A 290 21.06 -20.75 2.76
CA LYS A 290 20.50 -21.39 3.96
C LYS A 290 21.34 -22.65 4.24
N PRO A 291 21.77 -22.91 5.49
CA PRO A 291 22.52 -24.12 5.80
C PRO A 291 21.72 -25.37 5.36
N GLY A 292 22.34 -26.21 4.53
CA GLY A 292 21.71 -27.44 4.02
C GLY A 292 20.83 -27.28 2.77
N THR A 293 20.61 -26.05 2.25
CA THR A 293 19.91 -25.84 0.98
C THR A 293 20.89 -25.48 -0.13
N LYS A 294 20.68 -26.02 -1.34
CA LYS A 294 21.39 -25.58 -2.55
C LYS A 294 20.77 -24.25 -3.02
N GLY A 295 21.56 -23.18 -3.12
CA GLY A 295 21.16 -21.92 -3.76
C GLY A 295 21.07 -20.70 -2.84
N HIS A 296 20.83 -19.54 -3.45
CA HIS A 296 20.67 -18.23 -2.82
C HIS A 296 19.37 -18.10 -2.01
N PRO A 297 19.25 -17.11 -1.09
CA PRO A 297 17.97 -16.82 -0.45
C PRO A 297 16.86 -16.61 -1.48
N GLN A 298 15.74 -17.28 -1.27
CA GLN A 298 14.51 -17.03 -2.01
C GLN A 298 13.72 -15.94 -1.28
N TYR A 299 13.31 -14.94 -2.04
CA TYR A 299 12.47 -13.85 -1.59
C TYR A 299 11.15 -13.89 -2.36
N TYR A 300 10.05 -13.61 -1.67
CA TYR A 300 8.71 -13.77 -2.21
C TYR A 300 8.16 -12.42 -2.68
N GLY A 301 8.40 -12.12 -3.96
CA GLY A 301 7.69 -11.06 -4.68
C GLY A 301 6.27 -11.48 -5.08
N TYR A 302 5.70 -10.78 -6.06
CA TYR A 302 4.33 -11.00 -6.53
C TYR A 302 4.20 -12.18 -7.49
N GLU A 303 5.28 -12.54 -8.17
CA GLU A 303 5.33 -13.59 -9.21
C GLU A 303 6.38 -14.65 -8.87
N GLY A 304 5.99 -15.75 -8.20
CA GLY A 304 6.84 -16.95 -8.04
C GLY A 304 8.10 -16.80 -7.15
N GLY A 305 8.48 -15.58 -6.77
CA GLY A 305 9.65 -15.28 -5.96
C GLY A 305 10.95 -15.18 -6.75
N GLY A 306 11.89 -14.37 -6.26
CA GLY A 306 13.21 -14.14 -6.85
C GLY A 306 14.34 -14.66 -5.97
N HIS A 307 15.53 -14.80 -6.56
CA HIS A 307 16.75 -15.12 -5.82
C HIS A 307 17.71 -13.94 -5.87
N GLY A 308 18.38 -13.66 -4.75
CA GLY A 308 19.34 -12.57 -4.71
C GLY A 308 19.84 -12.23 -3.32
N SER A 309 20.13 -10.95 -3.09
CA SER A 309 20.69 -10.44 -1.84
C SER A 309 19.79 -9.38 -1.21
N SER A 310 20.17 -8.97 0.01
CA SER A 310 19.49 -7.90 0.71
C SER A 310 20.42 -7.01 1.54
N ALA A 311 19.99 -5.77 1.72
CA ALA A 311 20.57 -4.80 2.64
C ALA A 311 19.51 -4.40 3.68
N VAL A 312 19.86 -4.47 4.96
CA VAL A 312 18.98 -4.07 6.06
C VAL A 312 19.21 -2.59 6.34
N LEU A 313 18.14 -1.80 6.37
CA LEU A 313 18.24 -0.38 6.72
C LEU A 313 18.47 -0.21 8.22
N HIS A 314 19.12 0.88 8.61
CA HIS A 314 19.19 1.29 10.01
C HIS A 314 17.79 1.49 10.59
N HIS A 315 17.67 1.34 11.91
CA HIS A 315 16.39 1.45 12.61
C HIS A 315 15.84 2.89 12.55
N GLU A 316 16.73 3.89 12.57
CA GLU A 316 16.39 5.31 12.60
C GLU A 316 15.92 5.89 11.25
N VAL A 317 15.99 5.13 10.14
CA VAL A 317 15.66 5.66 8.81
C VAL A 317 14.19 6.09 8.73
N ASP A 318 13.94 7.28 8.21
CA ASP A 318 12.59 7.78 7.98
C ASP A 318 12.09 7.48 6.55
N LEU A 319 10.91 8.00 6.18
CA LEU A 319 10.38 7.82 4.83
C LEU A 319 11.30 8.41 3.74
N ASN A 320 11.95 9.55 3.97
CA ASN A 320 12.83 10.20 2.99
C ASN A 320 14.12 9.40 2.79
N ASP A 321 14.66 8.84 3.86
CA ASP A 321 15.80 7.92 3.80
C ASP A 321 15.43 6.66 3.01
N MET A 322 14.26 6.08 3.25
CA MET A 322 13.76 4.94 2.47
C MET A 322 13.56 5.29 0.99
N VAL A 323 13.07 6.50 0.67
CA VAL A 323 12.98 6.99 -0.71
C VAL A 323 14.35 7.08 -1.34
N THR A 324 15.33 7.65 -0.64
CA THR A 324 16.71 7.77 -1.12
C THR A 324 17.31 6.39 -1.43
N ALA A 325 17.19 5.45 -0.50
CA ALA A 325 17.75 4.11 -0.66
C ALA A 325 17.03 3.30 -1.75
N PHE A 326 15.70 3.39 -1.84
CA PHE A 326 14.93 2.66 -2.85
C PHE A 326 15.11 3.25 -4.25
N SER A 327 15.13 4.57 -4.41
CA SER A 327 15.45 5.22 -5.71
C SER A 327 16.82 4.80 -6.23
N ALA A 328 17.84 4.79 -5.37
CA ALA A 328 19.18 4.33 -5.74
C ALA A 328 19.19 2.86 -6.16
N LEU A 329 18.34 2.01 -5.55
CA LEU A 329 18.18 0.64 -6.00
C LEU A 329 17.54 0.57 -7.40
N LEU A 330 16.51 1.38 -7.68
CA LEU A 330 15.89 1.42 -9.00
C LEU A 330 16.89 1.83 -10.09
N GLU A 331 17.72 2.84 -9.80
CA GLU A 331 18.84 3.24 -10.67
C GLU A 331 19.84 2.08 -10.86
N TYR A 332 20.17 1.37 -9.77
CA TYR A 332 21.06 0.21 -9.85
C TYR A 332 20.50 -0.90 -10.74
N LEU A 333 19.19 -1.15 -10.76
CA LEU A 333 18.56 -2.10 -11.69
C LEU A 333 18.79 -1.74 -13.17
N ALA A 334 18.92 -0.45 -13.49
CA ALA A 334 19.21 0.01 -14.85
C ALA A 334 20.64 -0.36 -15.30
N THR A 335 21.54 -0.62 -14.35
CA THR A 335 22.92 -1.03 -14.61
C THR A 335 23.11 -2.52 -14.84
N TYR A 336 22.03 -3.31 -14.78
CA TYR A 336 22.11 -4.75 -15.02
C TYR A 336 22.87 -5.03 -16.32
N PRO A 337 23.94 -5.86 -16.27
CA PRO A 337 24.83 -6.05 -17.39
C PRO A 337 24.07 -6.62 -18.59
N LYS A 338 24.14 -5.91 -19.72
CA LYS A 338 23.75 -6.44 -21.04
C LYS A 338 24.82 -7.42 -21.49
N GLN A 339 24.43 -8.51 -22.15
CA GLN A 339 25.37 -9.49 -22.68
C GLN A 339 26.07 -8.97 -23.94
#